data_AF-A0A1Q3BPR9-F1
#
_entry.id   AF-A0A1Q3BPR9-F1
#
_cell.length_a   1.000
_cell.length_b   1.000
_cell.length_c   1.000
_cell.angle_alpha   90.00
_cell.angle_beta   90.00
_cell.angle_gamma   90.00
#
_symmetry.space_group_name_H-M   'P 1'
#
loop_
_entity.id
_entity.type
_entity.pdbx_description
1 polymer ?
#
loop_
_entity_poly.entity_id
_entity_poly.type
_entity_poly.pdbx_seq_one_letter_code
_entity_poly.pdbx_strand_id
1 'polypeptide(L)'
;NAKAKHIIICAINSNDFNRISSCISAKEMWDRLEVTYEGTNQVKEAKIRMLVHEYEMFTMNENEDIKSMFSRFTNIINALQALDKTYSNNEMVRKFLRCLPRSWMPKVTAIEEAKNLNVFPLEDLLGSLMTHE
;
A
#
# COMPACT_ATOMS: atom_id res chain seq x y z
N ASN A 1 17.70 -7.91 30.40
CA ASN A 1 17.61 -6.43 30.43
C ASN A 1 18.97 -5.75 30.21
N ALA A 2 19.93 -5.80 31.14
CA ALA A 2 21.20 -5.04 31.04
C ALA A 2 22.00 -5.29 29.75
N LYS A 3 22.23 -6.56 29.37
CA LYS A 3 22.91 -6.92 28.11
C LYS A 3 22.22 -6.35 26.87
N ALA A 4 20.88 -6.39 26.83
CA ALA A 4 20.10 -5.85 25.71
C ALA A 4 20.22 -4.32 25.62
N LYS A 5 20.17 -3.60 26.76
CA LYS A 5 20.41 -2.14 26.79
C LYS A 5 21.78 -1.80 26.21
N HIS A 6 22.82 -2.53 26.62
CA HIS A 6 24.17 -2.32 26.13
C HIS A 6 24.27 -2.51 24.62
N ILE A 7 23.68 -3.59 24.08
CA ILE A 7 23.67 -3.84 22.63
C ILE A 7 22.98 -2.68 21.88
N ILE A 8 21.82 -2.20 22.35
CA ILE A 8 21.11 -1.08 21.73
C ILE A 8 21.97 0.19 21.76
N ILE A 9 22.57 0.53 22.90
CA ILE A 9 23.42 1.73 23.05
C ILE A 9 24.63 1.69 22.10
N CYS A 10 25.24 0.52 21.92
CA CYS A 10 26.39 0.36 21.03
C CYS A 10 26.01 0.45 19.54
N ALA A 11 24.75 0.22 19.18
CA ALA A 11 24.31 0.17 17.80
C ALA A 11 23.83 1.52 17.24
N ILE A 12 23.64 2.53 18.10
CA ILE A 12 23.01 3.81 17.75
C ILE A 12 24.01 4.98 17.79
N ASN A 13 23.67 6.08 17.10
CA ASN A 13 24.46 7.31 17.16
C ASN A 13 24.12 8.16 18.40
N SER A 14 24.87 9.25 18.61
CA SER A 14 24.71 10.15 19.75
C SER A 14 23.35 10.85 19.82
N ASN A 15 22.74 11.15 18.67
CA ASN A 15 21.42 11.78 18.62
C ASN A 15 20.34 10.83 19.14
N ASP A 16 20.37 9.57 18.74
CA ASP A 16 19.38 8.57 19.17
C ASP A 16 19.62 8.12 20.60
N PHE A 17 20.88 8.07 21.06
CA PHE A 17 21.20 7.84 22.46
C PHE A 17 20.51 8.85 23.38
N ASN A 18 20.55 10.15 23.03
CA ASN A 18 19.91 11.20 23.81
C ASN A 18 18.38 10.99 23.93
N ARG A 19 17.75 10.34 22.95
CA ARG A 19 16.30 10.09 22.92
C ARG A 19 15.88 8.92 23.79
N ILE A 20 16.80 8.00 24.09
CA ILE A 20 16.50 6.77 24.85
C ILE A 20 17.27 6.65 26.17
N SER A 21 18.16 7.60 26.48
CA SER A 21 19.04 7.57 27.66
C SER A 21 18.28 7.53 28.98
N SER A 22 17.07 8.12 29.04
CA SER A 22 16.18 8.10 30.21
C SER A 22 15.35 6.82 30.35
N CYS A 23 15.36 5.94 29.35
CA CYS A 23 14.56 4.71 29.37
C CYS A 23 15.10 3.69 30.39
N ILE A 24 14.19 3.11 31.16
CA ILE A 24 14.53 2.24 32.30
C ILE A 24 14.86 0.82 31.79
N SER A 25 14.16 0.37 30.75
CA SER A 25 14.30 -0.98 30.19
C SER A 25 14.77 -0.99 28.73
N ALA A 26 15.36 -2.09 28.29
CA ALA A 26 15.71 -2.29 26.88
C ALA A 26 14.47 -2.29 25.98
N LYS A 27 13.32 -2.74 26.49
CA LYS A 27 12.04 -2.69 25.77
C LYS A 27 11.63 -1.24 25.52
N GLU A 28 11.64 -0.41 26.54
CA GLU A 28 11.28 1.01 26.41
C GLU A 28 12.22 1.77 25.45
N MET A 29 13.51 1.42 25.46
CA MET A 29 14.48 1.93 24.48
C MET A 29 14.08 1.54 23.06
N TRP A 30 13.75 0.27 22.83
CA TRP A 30 13.30 -0.24 21.54
C TRP A 30 11.99 0.43 21.09
N ASP A 31 10.98 0.45 21.95
CA ASP A 31 9.67 1.08 21.66
C ASP A 31 9.84 2.56 21.27
N ARG A 32 10.80 3.29 21.87
CA ARG A 32 11.08 4.69 21.53
C ARG A 32 11.81 4.85 20.19
N LEU A 33 12.72 3.93 19.87
CA LEU A 33 13.39 3.90 18.57
C LEU A 33 12.38 3.53 17.46
N GLU A 34 11.55 2.52 17.68
CA GLU A 34 10.45 2.12 16.79
C GLU A 34 9.55 3.32 16.49
N VAL A 35 9.06 4.02 17.52
CA VAL A 35 8.25 5.25 17.34
C VAL A 35 9.00 6.35 16.58
N THR A 36 10.31 6.47 16.78
CA THR A 36 11.13 7.51 16.14
C THR A 36 11.31 7.27 14.64
N TYR A 37 11.46 6.01 14.22
CA TYR A 37 11.78 5.67 12.84
C TYR A 37 10.59 5.16 12.03
N GLU A 38 9.71 4.38 12.66
CA GLU A 38 8.53 3.79 12.01
C GLU A 38 7.25 4.57 12.30
N GLY A 39 7.28 5.47 13.30
CA GLY A 39 6.10 6.18 13.79
C GLY A 39 5.34 5.36 14.84
N THR A 40 4.27 5.94 15.38
CA THR A 40 3.43 5.18 16.33
C THR A 40 2.50 4.22 15.59
N ASN A 41 2.16 3.09 16.23
CA ASN A 41 1.15 2.17 15.71
C ASN A 41 -0.17 2.88 15.38
N GLN A 42 -0.59 3.88 16.18
CA GLN A 42 -1.80 4.64 15.91
C GLN A 42 -1.72 5.43 14.59
N VAL A 43 -0.55 6.01 14.27
CA VAL A 43 -0.33 6.73 13.01
C VAL A 43 -0.28 5.76 11.84
N LYS A 44 0.41 4.61 11.98
CA LYS A 44 0.43 3.54 10.96
C LYS A 44 -1.00 3.08 10.63
N GLU A 45 -1.77 2.75 11.66
CA GLU A 45 -3.17 2.31 11.54
C GLU A 45 -4.09 3.39 10.93
N ALA A 46 -3.90 4.66 11.30
CA ALA A 46 -4.67 5.75 10.69
C ALA A 46 -4.36 5.88 9.19
N LYS A 47 -3.08 5.78 8.80
CA LYS A 47 -2.65 5.81 7.41
C LYS A 47 -3.20 4.64 6.60
N ILE A 48 -3.17 3.43 7.16
CA ILE A 48 -3.78 2.24 6.54
C ILE A 48 -5.28 2.50 6.31
N ARG A 49 -6.02 2.97 7.32
CA ARG A 49 -7.46 3.26 7.15
C ARG A 49 -7.73 4.30 6.06
N MET A 50 -6.95 5.36 6.00
CA MET A 50 -7.09 6.39 4.96
C MET A 50 -6.86 5.81 3.55
N LEU A 51 -5.79 5.03 3.37
CA LEU A 51 -5.46 4.41 2.08
C LEU A 51 -6.46 3.32 1.68
N VAL A 52 -6.95 2.53 2.64
CA VAL A 52 -8.03 1.55 2.39
C VAL A 52 -9.30 2.27 1.93
N HIS A 53 -9.66 3.37 2.58
CA HIS A 53 -10.80 4.18 2.16
C HIS A 53 -10.62 4.77 0.76
N GLU A 54 -9.43 5.29 0.44
CA GLU A 54 -9.09 5.78 -0.90
C GLU A 54 -9.17 4.66 -1.95
N TYR A 55 -8.67 3.47 -1.63
CA TYR A 55 -8.81 2.29 -2.48
C TYR A 55 -10.28 1.90 -2.69
N GLU A 56 -11.08 1.84 -1.63
CA GLU A 56 -12.50 1.47 -1.70
C GLU A 56 -13.31 2.46 -2.53
N MET A 57 -13.05 3.76 -2.37
CA MET A 57 -13.69 4.85 -3.12
C MET A 57 -13.05 5.13 -4.47
N PHE A 58 -11.99 4.42 -4.83
CA PHE A 58 -11.30 4.62 -6.10
C PHE A 58 -12.26 4.45 -7.28
N THR A 59 -12.27 5.44 -8.17
CA THR A 59 -12.92 5.41 -9.48
C THR A 59 -12.03 6.12 -10.50
N MET A 60 -12.29 5.87 -11.78
CA MET A 60 -11.73 6.70 -12.86
C MET A 60 -12.29 8.12 -12.76
N ASN A 61 -11.43 9.12 -12.90
CA ASN A 61 -11.82 10.53 -12.87
C ASN A 61 -12.38 10.96 -14.25
N GLU A 62 -13.06 12.10 -14.28
CA GLU A 62 -13.47 12.71 -15.56
C GLU A 62 -12.24 13.13 -16.38
N ASN A 63 -12.23 12.77 -17.66
CA ASN A 63 -11.15 13.06 -18.63
C ASN A 63 -9.77 12.46 -18.26
N GLU A 64 -9.75 11.48 -17.36
CA GLU A 64 -8.56 10.71 -17.09
C GLU A 64 -8.37 9.61 -18.13
N ASP A 65 -7.13 9.32 -18.51
CA ASP A 65 -6.78 8.16 -19.34
C ASP A 65 -6.47 6.91 -18.48
N ILE A 66 -6.56 5.73 -19.08
CA ILE A 66 -6.34 4.43 -18.46
C ILE A 66 -4.96 4.35 -17.80
N LYS A 67 -3.92 4.91 -18.42
CA LYS A 67 -2.55 4.85 -17.88
C LYS A 67 -2.40 5.73 -16.64
N SER A 68 -3.02 6.91 -16.64
CA SER A 68 -3.09 7.81 -15.49
C SER A 68 -3.88 7.17 -14.34
N MET A 69 -5.03 6.56 -14.63
CA MET A 69 -5.83 5.80 -13.66
C MET A 69 -5.02 4.64 -13.06
N PHE A 70 -4.33 3.86 -13.90
CA PHE A 70 -3.48 2.75 -13.46
C PHE A 70 -2.34 3.20 -12.54
N SER A 71 -1.71 4.33 -12.86
CA SER A 71 -0.65 4.91 -12.04
C SER A 71 -1.17 5.32 -10.66
N ARG A 72 -2.35 5.95 -10.56
CA ARG A 72 -2.96 6.26 -9.26
C ARG A 72 -3.33 5.00 -8.48
N PHE A 73 -3.91 4.00 -9.16
CA PHE A 73 -4.33 2.76 -8.53
C PHE A 73 -3.14 1.99 -7.92
N THR A 74 -2.06 1.84 -8.69
CA THR A 74 -0.84 1.18 -8.24
C THR A 74 -0.13 1.96 -7.13
N ASN A 75 -0.15 3.30 -7.14
CA ASN A 75 0.38 4.11 -6.05
C ASN A 75 -0.30 3.80 -4.71
N ILE A 76 -1.63 3.66 -4.70
CA ILE A 76 -2.39 3.31 -3.48
C ILE A 76 -2.01 1.90 -3.01
N ILE A 77 -1.96 0.92 -3.93
CA ILE A 77 -1.57 -0.46 -3.61
C ILE A 77 -0.16 -0.54 -3.04
N ASN A 78 0.80 0.14 -3.67
CA ASN A 78 2.19 0.16 -3.22
C ASN A 78 2.31 0.79 -1.83
N ALA A 79 1.56 1.86 -1.57
CA ALA A 79 1.52 2.50 -0.26
C ALA A 79 0.92 1.58 0.82
N LEU A 80 -0.11 0.80 0.48
CA LEU A 80 -0.70 -0.19 1.38
C LEU A 80 0.26 -1.38 1.62
N GLN A 81 0.92 -1.87 0.56
CA GLN A 81 1.90 -2.96 0.65
C GLN A 81 3.10 -2.59 1.52
N ALA A 82 3.58 -1.34 1.44
CA ALA A 82 4.62 -0.82 2.32
C ALA A 82 4.21 -0.76 3.81
N LEU A 83 2.92 -0.92 4.11
CA LEU A 83 2.35 -0.98 5.45
C LEU A 83 1.83 -2.38 5.80
N ASP A 84 2.32 -3.41 5.10
CA ASP A 84 1.96 -4.83 5.28
C ASP A 84 0.49 -5.16 4.95
N LYS A 85 -0.20 -4.27 4.23
CA LYS A 85 -1.56 -4.50 3.72
C LYS A 85 -1.53 -4.79 2.22
N THR A 86 -1.63 -6.07 1.86
CA THR A 86 -1.55 -6.51 0.46
C THR A 86 -2.91 -6.93 -0.10
N TYR A 87 -3.09 -6.76 -1.41
CA TYR A 87 -4.20 -7.34 -2.18
C TYR A 87 -3.64 -8.35 -3.17
N SER A 88 -4.35 -9.45 -3.36
CA SER A 88 -4.00 -10.42 -4.40
C SER A 88 -4.21 -9.83 -5.79
N ASN A 89 -3.46 -10.32 -6.78
CA ASN A 89 -3.58 -9.86 -8.17
C ASN A 89 -5.03 -9.95 -8.69
N ASN A 90 -5.75 -11.03 -8.35
CA ASN A 90 -7.15 -11.17 -8.72
C ASN A 90 -8.06 -10.09 -8.11
N GLU A 91 -7.87 -9.75 -6.83
CA GLU A 91 -8.63 -8.68 -6.19
C GLU A 91 -8.36 -7.34 -6.87
N MET A 92 -7.10 -7.07 -7.21
CA MET A 92 -6.69 -5.85 -7.89
C MET A 92 -7.30 -5.74 -9.30
N VAL A 93 -7.24 -6.81 -10.09
CA VAL A 93 -7.87 -6.88 -11.44
C VAL A 93 -9.38 -6.62 -11.37
N ARG A 94 -10.08 -7.34 -10.48
CA ARG A 94 -11.53 -7.16 -10.30
C ARG A 94 -11.89 -5.78 -9.78
N LYS A 95 -11.06 -5.19 -8.92
CA LYS A 95 -11.26 -3.83 -8.44
C LYS A 95 -11.08 -2.84 -9.59
N PHE A 96 -9.98 -2.94 -10.34
CA PHE A 96 -9.67 -2.02 -11.44
C PHE A 96 -10.80 -1.99 -12.49
N LEU A 97 -11.28 -3.18 -12.92
CA LEU A 97 -12.42 -3.29 -13.84
C LEU A 97 -13.70 -2.62 -13.31
N ARG A 98 -13.98 -2.75 -12.01
CA ARG A 98 -15.15 -2.11 -11.36
C ARG A 98 -15.03 -0.59 -11.24
N CYS A 99 -13.82 -0.05 -11.32
CA CYS A 99 -13.54 1.38 -11.20
C CYS A 99 -13.65 2.12 -12.55
N LEU A 100 -13.77 1.39 -13.66
CA LEU A 100 -13.96 1.95 -14.99
C LEU A 100 -15.38 2.54 -15.17
N PRO A 101 -15.55 3.60 -15.98
CA PRO A 101 -16.86 4.18 -16.23
C PRO A 101 -17.71 3.25 -17.10
N ARG A 102 -19.04 3.45 -17.06
CA ARG A 102 -20.01 2.60 -17.78
C ARG A 102 -19.76 2.49 -19.29
N SER A 103 -19.10 3.48 -19.91
CA SER A 103 -18.70 3.43 -21.32
C SER A 103 -17.77 2.25 -21.64
N TRP A 104 -16.99 1.77 -20.67
CA TRP A 104 -16.09 0.63 -20.84
C TRP A 104 -16.77 -0.73 -20.65
N MET A 105 -18.05 -0.77 -20.25
CA MET A 105 -18.73 -2.00 -19.87
C MET A 105 -18.69 -3.09 -20.97
N PRO A 106 -18.87 -2.79 -22.28
CA PRO A 106 -18.71 -3.81 -23.32
C PRO A 106 -17.32 -4.47 -23.33
N LYS A 107 -16.27 -3.69 -23.08
CA LYS A 107 -14.89 -4.19 -23.04
C LYS A 107 -14.62 -4.98 -21.77
N VAL A 108 -15.14 -4.54 -20.63
CA VAL A 108 -15.07 -5.27 -19.35
C VAL A 108 -15.70 -6.65 -19.51
N THR A 109 -16.92 -6.74 -20.05
CA THR A 109 -17.61 -8.02 -20.28
C THR A 109 -16.81 -8.93 -21.21
N ALA A 110 -16.28 -8.40 -22.32
CA ALA A 110 -15.45 -9.20 -23.23
C ALA A 110 -14.18 -9.76 -22.55
N ILE A 111 -13.57 -9.01 -21.63
CA ILE A 111 -12.41 -9.50 -20.84
C ILE A 111 -12.86 -10.58 -19.86
N GLU A 112 -13.96 -10.37 -19.15
CA GLU A 112 -14.50 -11.32 -18.17
C GLU A 112 -14.91 -12.65 -18.81
N GLU A 113 -15.43 -12.63 -20.04
CA GLU A 113 -15.77 -13.83 -20.80
C GLU A 113 -14.54 -14.54 -21.37
N ALA A 114 -13.53 -13.79 -21.83
CA ALA A 114 -12.37 -14.34 -22.52
C ALA A 114 -11.22 -14.76 -21.60
N LYS A 115 -11.13 -14.20 -20.39
CA LYS A 115 -9.97 -14.35 -19.50
C LYS A 115 -10.37 -14.90 -18.13
N ASN A 116 -9.57 -15.81 -17.60
CA ASN A 116 -9.69 -16.23 -16.21
C ASN A 116 -9.05 -15.19 -15.28
N LEU A 117 -9.87 -14.31 -14.69
CA LEU A 117 -9.41 -13.23 -13.82
C LEU A 117 -8.61 -13.70 -12.60
N ASN A 118 -8.71 -14.97 -12.18
CA ASN A 118 -7.95 -15.49 -11.03
C ASN A 118 -6.45 -15.58 -11.30
N VAL A 119 -6.06 -15.70 -12.58
CA VAL A 119 -4.66 -15.84 -13.02
C VAL A 119 -4.23 -14.76 -14.00
N PHE A 120 -5.14 -13.84 -14.37
CA PHE A 120 -4.87 -12.81 -15.36
C PHE A 120 -4.02 -11.67 -14.73
N PRO A 121 -2.80 -11.40 -15.20
CA PRO A 121 -1.94 -10.37 -14.63
C PRO A 121 -2.53 -8.97 -14.79
N LEU A 122 -2.32 -8.11 -13.79
CA LEU A 122 -2.80 -6.73 -13.80
C LEU A 122 -2.15 -5.90 -14.94
N GLU A 123 -0.91 -6.20 -15.29
CA GLU A 123 -0.18 -5.56 -16.38
C GLU A 123 -0.74 -5.96 -17.76
N ASP A 124 -1.15 -7.21 -17.92
CA ASP A 124 -1.80 -7.70 -19.15
C ASP A 124 -3.21 -7.09 -19.31
N LEU A 125 -3.90 -6.84 -18.19
CA LEU A 125 -5.16 -6.10 -18.19
C LEU A 125 -4.94 -4.67 -18.71
N LEU A 126 -3.93 -3.97 -18.23
CA LEU A 126 -3.58 -2.62 -18.71
C LEU A 126 -3.36 -2.63 -20.23
N GLY A 127 -2.54 -3.56 -20.73
CA GLY A 127 -2.31 -3.72 -22.16
C GLY A 127 -3.60 -3.95 -22.94
N SER A 128 -4.51 -4.78 -22.42
CA SER A 128 -5.81 -5.08 -23.06
C SER A 128 -6.78 -3.90 -23.09
N LEU A 129 -6.69 -2.98 -22.13
CA LEU A 129 -7.52 -1.78 -22.07
C LEU A 129 -6.96 -0.66 -22.95
N MET A 130 -5.63 -0.48 -22.98
CA MET A 130 -4.96 0.54 -23.79
C MET A 130 -5.15 0.35 -25.30
N THR A 131 -5.46 -0.85 -25.80
CA THR A 131 -5.76 -1.04 -27.23
C THR A 131 -7.14 -0.51 -27.65
N HIS A 132 -7.97 -0.10 -26.70
CA HIS A 132 -9.34 0.38 -26.92
C HIS A 132 -9.55 1.83 -26.50
N GLU A 133 -8.53 2.44 -25.90
CA GLU A 133 -8.49 3.88 -25.59
C GLU A 133 -8.25 4.69 -26.86
#